data_AF-A0A936W6D7-F1
#
_entry.id   AF-A0A936W6D7-F1
#
_cell.length_a   1.000
_cell.length_b   1.000
_cell.length_c   1.000
_cell.angle_alpha   90.00
_cell.angle_beta   90.00
_cell.angle_gamma   90.00
#
_symmetry.space_group_name_H-M   'P 1'
#
loop_
_entity.id
_entity.type
_entity.pdbx_description
1 polymer ?
#
loop_
_entity_poly.entity_id
_entity_poly.type
_entity_poly.pdbx_seq_one_letter_code
_entity_poly.pdbx_strand_id
1 'polypeptide(L)'
;MRFYLFFFLLGYNLLQAQPTIPPPPQTDEIIIDNGATGKADPNDRIRYKVTIQNTGTTGATGTQFNIVPDPRTTFVPGTFRSSPLALPDSYTSTGNVGITVPPASGLKANDFDDNIPGLTITAGTFATTQGGSIMISADGSFMYTPPAGFVGNDTYNYTLNDANGVGGGVPATDLGLVTITVSNLIWFIDNTGGGSGGNGTLATPFKTLGDFNTGFYCGG
;
A
#
# COMPACT_ATOMS: atom_id res chain seq x y z
N MET A 1 28.47 -22.80 -7.85
CA MET A 1 26.99 -22.82 -7.98
C MET A 1 26.46 -21.42 -8.16
N ARG A 2 25.20 -21.26 -8.60
CA ARG A 2 24.59 -19.97 -8.94
C ARG A 2 23.36 -19.70 -8.06
N PHE A 3 23.24 -18.50 -7.48
CA PHE A 3 22.28 -18.19 -6.42
C PHE A 3 21.30 -17.00 -6.66
N TYR A 4 20.05 -17.05 -6.11
CA TYR A 4 18.90 -16.11 -6.29
C TYR A 4 18.24 -15.68 -4.97
N LEU A 5 18.41 -14.43 -4.53
CA LEU A 5 17.99 -13.96 -3.19
C LEU A 5 16.58 -13.35 -3.16
N PHE A 6 15.78 -13.68 -2.15
CA PHE A 6 14.39 -13.25 -1.99
C PHE A 6 14.04 -12.76 -0.57
N PHE A 7 13.42 -11.58 -0.42
CA PHE A 7 12.96 -11.02 0.87
C PHE A 7 11.44 -10.94 1.01
N PHE A 8 10.99 -10.94 2.26
CA PHE A 8 9.61 -10.74 2.69
C PHE A 8 9.56 -9.60 3.72
N LEU A 9 8.58 -8.70 3.67
CA LEU A 9 8.22 -7.83 4.80
C LEU A 9 6.69 -7.91 5.04
N LEU A 10 6.26 -7.78 6.31
CA LEU A 10 4.85 -7.73 6.72
C LEU A 10 4.63 -6.60 7.74
N GLY A 11 3.49 -5.90 7.68
CA GLY A 11 3.13 -4.77 8.55
C GLY A 11 1.89 -4.91 9.46
N TYR A 12 2.06 -4.46 10.72
CA TYR A 12 1.15 -3.89 11.77
C TYR A 12 0.04 -4.68 12.53
N ASN A 13 0.10 -4.71 13.89
CA ASN A 13 -0.76 -3.96 14.87
C ASN A 13 -0.44 -4.21 16.40
N LEU A 14 -0.48 -3.11 17.18
CA LEU A 14 -0.59 -2.81 18.64
C LEU A 14 -0.19 -3.77 19.81
N LEU A 15 0.38 -3.11 20.86
CA LEU A 15 0.97 -3.51 22.18
C LEU A 15 2.50 -3.74 22.31
N GLN A 16 3.14 -2.80 23.02
CA GLN A 16 4.45 -2.82 23.72
C GLN A 16 5.42 -4.00 23.45
N ALA A 17 6.24 -3.87 22.40
CA ALA A 17 7.59 -4.46 22.33
C ALA A 17 8.45 -3.66 21.33
N GLN A 18 9.75 -3.54 21.60
CA GLN A 18 10.74 -3.12 20.57
C GLN A 18 10.64 -4.07 19.37
N PRO A 19 10.85 -3.62 18.12
CA PRO A 19 10.78 -4.49 16.96
C PRO A 19 11.83 -5.61 17.10
N THR A 20 11.36 -6.82 17.35
CA THR A 20 12.20 -8.02 17.31
C THR A 20 12.13 -8.59 15.92
N ILE A 21 13.26 -8.62 15.23
CA ILE A 21 13.39 -9.43 14.02
C ILE A 21 13.93 -10.78 14.52
N PRO A 22 13.10 -11.83 14.62
CA PRO A 22 13.63 -13.16 14.92
C PRO A 22 14.66 -13.53 13.84
N PRO A 23 15.65 -14.39 14.13
CA PRO A 23 16.55 -14.91 13.10
C PRO A 23 15.68 -15.40 11.93
N PRO A 24 15.81 -14.80 10.74
CA PRO A 24 14.88 -15.07 9.67
C PRO A 24 15.03 -16.54 9.28
N PRO A 25 13.95 -17.31 9.12
CA PRO A 25 14.06 -18.64 8.56
C PRO A 25 14.70 -18.53 7.18
N GLN A 26 15.79 -19.27 7.00
CA GLN A 26 16.51 -19.38 5.74
C GLN A 26 16.30 -20.79 5.22
N THR A 27 15.85 -20.91 3.99
CA THR A 27 15.70 -22.21 3.33
C THR A 27 16.37 -22.16 1.97
N ASP A 28 16.99 -23.26 1.57
CA ASP A 28 17.58 -23.45 0.27
C ASP A 28 16.86 -24.55 -0.53
N GLU A 29 16.79 -24.38 -1.84
CA GLU A 29 16.15 -25.32 -2.76
C GLU A 29 16.96 -25.39 -4.07
N ILE A 30 17.21 -26.60 -4.56
CA ILE A 30 17.79 -26.81 -5.91
C ILE A 30 16.67 -26.60 -6.93
N ILE A 31 16.87 -25.66 -7.84
CA ILE A 31 15.88 -25.30 -8.86
C ILE A 31 16.26 -25.79 -10.26
N ILE A 32 17.54 -26.10 -10.48
CA ILE A 32 18.03 -26.81 -11.66
C ILE A 32 19.12 -27.76 -11.16
N ASP A 33 18.88 -29.06 -11.30
CA ASP A 33 19.82 -30.15 -11.03
C ASP A 33 20.33 -30.69 -12.37
N ASN A 34 21.57 -30.35 -12.72
CA ASN A 34 22.21 -30.81 -13.96
C ASN A 34 22.93 -32.15 -13.80
N GLY A 35 23.08 -32.64 -12.56
CA GLY A 35 23.74 -33.91 -12.22
C GLY A 35 22.78 -35.07 -11.96
N ALA A 36 21.48 -34.79 -11.81
CA ALA A 36 20.43 -35.72 -11.38
C ALA A 36 20.73 -36.43 -10.05
N THR A 37 21.57 -35.83 -9.20
CA THR A 37 21.97 -36.42 -7.91
C THR A 37 20.98 -36.11 -6.79
N GLY A 38 20.08 -35.16 -7.01
CA GLY A 38 19.22 -34.60 -5.96
C GLY A 38 20.02 -33.84 -4.89
N LYS A 39 21.30 -33.55 -5.14
CA LYS A 39 22.20 -32.80 -4.27
C LYS A 39 22.76 -31.62 -5.05
N ALA A 40 23.22 -30.61 -4.31
CA ALA A 40 23.84 -29.45 -4.93
C ALA A 40 25.21 -29.84 -5.52
N ASP A 41 25.33 -29.79 -6.85
CA ASP A 41 26.55 -30.05 -7.61
C ASP A 41 27.06 -28.81 -8.39
N PRO A 42 28.33 -28.83 -8.86
CA PRO A 42 28.81 -27.80 -9.77
C PRO A 42 27.91 -27.65 -11.00
N ASN A 43 27.59 -26.41 -11.36
CA ASN A 43 26.63 -25.99 -12.40
C ASN A 43 25.14 -26.05 -12.04
N ASP A 44 24.77 -26.45 -10.84
CA ASP A 44 23.39 -26.33 -10.39
C ASP A 44 23.01 -24.89 -10.05
N ARG A 45 21.69 -24.65 -10.06
CA ARG A 45 21.09 -23.41 -9.57
C ARG A 45 20.33 -23.67 -8.28
N ILE A 46 20.56 -22.82 -7.29
CA ILE A 46 19.96 -22.88 -5.96
C ILE A 46 19.20 -21.58 -5.70
N ARG A 47 18.04 -21.70 -5.05
CA ARG A 47 17.21 -20.59 -4.54
C ARG A 47 17.28 -20.57 -3.01
N TYR A 48 17.46 -19.39 -2.41
CA TYR A 48 17.60 -19.13 -0.97
C TYR A 48 16.47 -18.16 -0.73
N LYS A 49 15.57 -18.59 0.12
CA LYS A 49 14.43 -17.82 0.56
C LYS A 49 14.71 -17.37 1.98
N VAL A 50 14.53 -16.09 2.21
CA VAL A 50 14.65 -15.49 3.54
C VAL A 50 13.35 -14.75 3.83
N THR A 51 12.71 -15.12 4.94
CA THR A 51 11.52 -14.39 5.40
C THR A 51 11.92 -13.46 6.53
N ILE A 52 11.78 -12.16 6.31
CA ILE A 52 11.93 -11.16 7.36
C ILE A 52 10.52 -10.77 7.81
N GLN A 53 10.28 -10.80 9.12
CA GLN A 53 9.00 -10.38 9.66
C GLN A 53 9.26 -9.40 10.79
N ASN A 54 8.64 -8.22 10.69
CA ASN A 54 8.56 -7.32 11.83
C ASN A 54 7.40 -7.78 12.70
N THR A 55 7.70 -8.39 13.85
CA THR A 55 6.67 -8.81 14.82
C THR A 55 6.37 -7.72 15.86
N GLY A 56 7.04 -6.57 15.78
CA GLY A 56 6.82 -5.42 16.65
C GLY A 56 5.73 -4.48 16.17
N THR A 57 5.44 -3.47 17.00
CA THR A 57 4.35 -2.51 16.76
C THR A 57 4.81 -1.21 16.13
N THR A 58 6.13 -1.03 15.97
CA THR A 58 6.75 0.13 15.32
C THR A 58 7.54 -0.33 14.10
N GLY A 59 7.73 0.57 13.12
CA GLY A 59 8.56 0.28 11.96
C GLY A 59 9.99 -0.12 12.36
N ALA A 60 10.48 -1.24 11.83
CA ALA A 60 11.86 -1.70 12.01
C ALA A 60 12.80 -0.97 11.03
N THR A 61 13.04 0.31 11.27
CA THR A 61 13.88 1.17 10.40
C THR A 61 15.36 0.80 10.51
N GLY A 62 16.10 0.90 9.40
CA GLY A 62 17.56 0.68 9.39
C GLY A 62 17.97 -0.79 9.53
N THR A 63 17.04 -1.72 9.33
CA THR A 63 17.32 -3.15 9.31
C THR A 63 18.33 -3.47 8.22
N GLN A 64 19.49 -3.99 8.62
CA GLN A 64 20.48 -4.53 7.70
C GLN A 64 20.51 -6.04 7.85
N PHE A 65 20.50 -6.73 6.72
CA PHE A 65 20.61 -8.17 6.68
C PHE A 65 21.86 -8.57 5.92
N ASN A 66 22.75 -9.28 6.60
CA ASN A 66 23.96 -9.82 6.01
C ASN A 66 23.79 -11.33 5.79
N ILE A 67 23.81 -11.76 4.54
CA ILE A 67 23.88 -13.17 4.18
C ILE A 67 25.32 -13.47 3.85
N VAL A 68 25.84 -14.55 4.41
CA VAL A 68 27.09 -15.15 3.99
C VAL A 68 26.74 -16.43 3.22
N PRO A 69 26.70 -16.40 1.87
CA PRO A 69 26.45 -17.60 1.08
C PRO A 69 27.56 -18.65 1.31
N ASP A 70 27.28 -19.92 1.02
CA ASP A 70 28.31 -20.96 1.02
C ASP A 70 29.47 -20.52 0.09
N PRO A 71 30.75 -20.59 0.52
CA PRO A 71 31.90 -20.18 -0.29
C PRO A 71 32.00 -20.85 -1.67
N ARG A 72 31.32 -21.99 -1.88
CA ARG A 72 31.27 -22.73 -3.15
C ARG A 72 30.13 -22.25 -4.07
N THR A 73 29.36 -21.27 -3.61
CA THR A 73 28.30 -20.62 -4.38
C THR A 73 28.78 -19.26 -4.90
N THR A 74 28.16 -18.83 -5.99
CA THR A 74 28.42 -17.56 -6.65
C THR A 74 27.08 -16.93 -6.90
N PHE A 75 26.90 -15.68 -6.48
CA PHE A 75 25.69 -14.94 -6.77
C PHE A 75 25.52 -14.77 -8.29
N VAL A 76 24.31 -14.92 -8.79
CA VAL A 76 24.01 -14.58 -10.19
C VAL A 76 23.51 -13.15 -10.24
N PRO A 77 24.16 -12.24 -10.96
CA PRO A 77 23.63 -10.88 -11.08
C PRO A 77 22.21 -10.85 -11.68
N GLY A 78 21.35 -9.98 -11.15
CA GLY A 78 19.99 -9.76 -11.66
C GLY A 78 18.94 -10.76 -11.17
N THR A 79 19.28 -11.60 -10.19
CA THR A 79 18.40 -12.67 -9.68
C THR A 79 17.79 -12.42 -8.32
N PHE A 80 18.18 -11.30 -7.72
CA PHE A 80 17.56 -10.79 -6.53
C PHE A 80 16.11 -10.37 -6.84
N ARG A 81 15.15 -10.79 -6.01
CA ARG A 81 13.83 -10.15 -5.93
C ARG A 81 13.39 -9.95 -4.49
N SER A 82 12.31 -9.23 -4.26
CA SER A 82 11.64 -9.14 -2.96
C SER A 82 10.13 -9.20 -3.15
N SER A 83 9.38 -9.51 -2.09
CA SER A 83 7.96 -9.21 -2.10
C SER A 83 7.79 -7.69 -2.08
N PRO A 84 6.70 -7.16 -2.64
CA PRO A 84 6.36 -5.75 -2.46
C PRO A 84 6.15 -5.45 -0.96
N LEU A 85 6.43 -4.21 -0.58
CA LEU A 85 6.19 -3.67 0.75
C LEU A 85 5.41 -2.37 0.62
N ALA A 86 4.17 -2.40 1.08
CA ALA A 86 3.31 -1.23 1.13
C ALA A 86 3.48 -0.51 2.48
N LEU A 87 3.88 0.76 2.45
CA LEU A 87 4.03 1.58 3.64
C LEU A 87 2.79 2.46 3.87
N PRO A 88 2.41 2.76 5.12
CA PRO A 88 1.25 3.60 5.37
C PRO A 88 1.38 4.99 4.73
N ASP A 89 0.31 5.46 4.12
CA ASP A 89 0.18 6.78 3.53
C ASP A 89 -0.61 7.74 4.41
N SER A 90 -0.34 9.04 4.27
CA SER A 90 -1.11 10.09 4.94
C SER A 90 -1.31 11.32 4.07
N TYR A 91 -2.57 11.74 3.95
CA TYR A 91 -2.98 12.92 3.19
C TYR A 91 -3.95 13.80 3.99
N THR A 92 -4.10 15.05 3.56
CA THR A 92 -5.08 15.99 4.13
C THR A 92 -6.05 16.42 3.05
N SER A 93 -7.33 16.51 3.40
CA SER A 93 -8.41 16.93 2.48
C SER A 93 -9.27 18.01 3.13
N THR A 94 -9.86 18.88 2.31
CA THR A 94 -10.89 19.80 2.78
C THR A 94 -12.26 19.12 2.71
N GLY A 95 -13.00 19.13 3.82
CA GLY A 95 -14.33 18.53 3.88
C GLY A 95 -15.26 19.14 2.84
N ASN A 96 -16.15 18.31 2.28
CA ASN A 96 -17.04 18.63 1.16
C ASN A 96 -16.37 19.01 -0.18
N VAL A 97 -15.03 19.03 -0.27
CA VAL A 97 -14.29 19.33 -1.51
C VAL A 97 -13.64 18.08 -2.07
N GLY A 98 -12.90 17.34 -1.24
CA GLY A 98 -12.09 16.21 -1.69
C GLY A 98 -10.66 16.60 -2.10
N ILE A 99 -9.92 15.62 -2.59
CA ILE A 99 -8.54 15.77 -3.08
C ILE A 99 -8.29 14.93 -4.33
N THR A 100 -7.38 15.41 -5.16
CA THR A 100 -6.80 14.66 -6.28
C THR A 100 -5.30 14.61 -6.08
N VAL A 101 -4.73 13.41 -6.07
CA VAL A 101 -3.31 13.18 -5.82
C VAL A 101 -2.67 12.54 -7.06
N PRO A 102 -1.63 13.15 -7.65
CA PRO A 102 -0.94 12.61 -8.82
C PRO A 102 -0.04 11.42 -8.46
N PRO A 103 0.41 10.62 -9.44
CA PRO A 103 1.19 9.41 -9.17
C PRO A 103 2.51 9.69 -8.42
N ALA A 104 3.15 10.82 -8.69
CA ALA A 104 4.44 11.19 -8.11
C ALA A 104 4.40 11.38 -6.58
N SER A 105 3.21 11.63 -6.02
CA SER A 105 2.95 11.74 -4.58
C SER A 105 1.80 10.82 -4.16
N GLY A 106 1.50 9.80 -4.97
CA GLY A 106 0.38 8.90 -4.77
C GLY A 106 0.76 7.72 -3.89
N LEU A 107 -0.14 6.74 -3.84
CA LEU A 107 -0.08 5.60 -2.92
C LEU A 107 1.17 4.70 -3.07
N LYS A 108 1.93 4.82 -4.16
CA LYS A 108 3.17 4.05 -4.38
C LYS A 108 4.44 4.83 -4.04
N ALA A 109 4.33 6.11 -3.67
CA ALA A 109 5.48 7.01 -3.63
C ALA A 109 6.51 6.64 -2.55
N ASN A 110 6.06 5.98 -1.48
CA ASN A 110 6.86 5.49 -0.36
C ASN A 110 6.95 3.95 -0.30
N ASP A 111 6.37 3.25 -1.28
CA ASP A 111 6.36 1.78 -1.31
C ASP A 111 7.67 1.23 -1.88
N PHE A 112 8.05 0.03 -1.44
CA PHE A 112 9.34 -0.57 -1.77
C PHE A 112 9.21 -1.97 -2.38
N ASP A 113 10.16 -2.28 -3.25
CA ASP A 113 10.44 -3.61 -3.77
C ASP A 113 11.94 -3.69 -4.15
N ASP A 114 12.33 -4.64 -4.98
CA ASP A 114 13.68 -4.95 -5.45
C ASP A 114 14.24 -3.97 -6.50
N ASN A 115 13.62 -2.78 -6.60
CA ASN A 115 13.89 -1.75 -7.60
C ASN A 115 13.70 -2.20 -9.05
N ILE A 116 12.93 -3.26 -9.30
CA ILE A 116 12.52 -3.63 -10.65
C ILE A 116 11.17 -2.97 -10.95
N PRO A 117 11.00 -2.32 -12.12
CA PRO A 117 9.71 -1.78 -12.52
C PRO A 117 8.65 -2.88 -12.58
N GLY A 118 7.52 -2.71 -11.90
CA GLY A 118 6.47 -3.73 -11.85
C GLY A 118 5.36 -3.47 -10.83
N LEU A 119 5.58 -2.55 -9.89
CA LEU A 119 4.58 -2.21 -8.87
C LEU A 119 3.36 -1.49 -9.45
N THR A 120 2.19 -2.07 -9.19
CA THR A 120 0.87 -1.54 -9.58
C THR A 120 -0.10 -1.62 -8.43
N ILE A 121 -1.10 -0.75 -8.41
CA ILE A 121 -2.20 -0.83 -7.43
C ILE A 121 -3.46 -1.37 -8.10
N THR A 122 -4.26 -2.11 -7.34
CA THR A 122 -5.59 -2.55 -7.79
C THR A 122 -6.49 -1.33 -8.00
N ALA A 123 -6.70 -0.97 -9.28
CA ALA A 123 -7.51 0.18 -9.66
C ALA A 123 -9.00 -0.07 -9.45
N GLY A 124 -9.75 0.99 -9.16
CA GLY A 124 -11.20 0.91 -8.96
C GLY A 124 -11.77 2.10 -8.20
N THR A 125 -13.06 2.03 -7.90
CA THR A 125 -13.74 2.96 -6.99
C THR A 125 -14.26 2.20 -5.79
N PHE A 126 -13.92 2.67 -4.61
CA PHE A 126 -14.17 1.97 -3.36
C PHE A 126 -14.82 2.88 -2.33
N ALA A 127 -15.55 2.27 -1.39
CA ALA A 127 -16.01 2.95 -0.20
C ALA A 127 -14.89 2.94 0.85
N THR A 128 -14.72 4.07 1.51
CA THR A 128 -13.79 4.25 2.64
C THR A 128 -14.48 3.94 3.96
N THR A 129 -13.71 3.80 5.04
CA THR A 129 -14.22 3.40 6.36
C THR A 129 -15.31 4.33 6.90
N GLN A 130 -15.20 5.64 6.65
CA GLN A 130 -16.19 6.63 7.10
C GLN A 130 -17.31 6.88 6.08
N GLY A 131 -17.35 6.13 4.97
CA GLY A 131 -18.40 6.23 3.95
C GLY A 131 -18.14 7.23 2.84
N GLY A 132 -16.92 7.76 2.72
CA GLY A 132 -16.46 8.52 1.55
C GLY A 132 -16.15 7.59 0.37
N SER A 133 -15.82 8.16 -0.78
CA SER A 133 -15.43 7.41 -1.98
C SER A 133 -13.99 7.71 -2.37
N ILE A 134 -13.23 6.66 -2.68
CA ILE A 134 -11.87 6.76 -3.23
C ILE A 134 -11.81 6.08 -4.60
N MET A 135 -11.35 6.81 -5.61
CA MET A 135 -11.12 6.32 -6.97
C MET A 135 -9.61 6.22 -7.18
N ILE A 136 -9.10 5.01 -7.39
CA ILE A 136 -7.67 4.71 -7.46
C ILE A 136 -7.33 4.21 -8.85
N SER A 137 -6.22 4.71 -9.39
CA SER A 137 -5.61 4.27 -10.64
C SER A 137 -4.44 3.31 -10.38
N ALA A 138 -4.11 2.46 -11.35
CA ALA A 138 -3.03 1.48 -11.22
C ALA A 138 -1.63 2.10 -11.09
N ASP A 139 -1.47 3.35 -11.51
CA ASP A 139 -0.24 4.12 -11.36
C ASP A 139 -0.05 4.71 -9.95
N GLY A 140 -1.03 4.54 -9.06
CA GLY A 140 -1.02 5.05 -7.68
C GLY A 140 -1.60 6.44 -7.50
N SER A 141 -2.01 7.12 -8.58
CA SER A 141 -2.85 8.31 -8.45
C SER A 141 -4.24 7.95 -7.91
N PHE A 142 -4.87 8.89 -7.21
CA PHE A 142 -6.22 8.71 -6.74
C PHE A 142 -6.98 10.04 -6.59
N MET A 143 -8.30 9.93 -6.56
CA MET A 143 -9.21 10.99 -6.15
C MET A 143 -10.00 10.51 -4.94
N TYR A 144 -10.19 11.39 -3.95
CA TYR A 144 -10.98 11.10 -2.78
C TYR A 144 -12.07 12.15 -2.60
N THR A 145 -13.29 11.68 -2.36
CA THR A 145 -14.47 12.48 -2.05
C THR A 145 -14.94 12.12 -0.63
N PRO A 146 -14.85 13.05 0.34
CA PRO A 146 -15.29 12.78 1.71
C PRO A 146 -16.82 12.61 1.79
N PRO A 147 -17.33 11.95 2.84
CA PRO A 147 -18.74 12.01 3.16
C PRO A 147 -19.18 13.46 3.39
N ALA A 148 -20.42 13.79 3.02
CA ALA A 148 -20.97 15.13 3.21
C ALA A 148 -20.99 15.49 4.70
N GLY A 149 -20.46 16.68 5.04
CA GLY A 149 -20.40 17.18 6.42
C GLY A 149 -19.38 16.48 7.33
N PHE A 150 -18.55 15.58 6.80
CA PHE A 150 -17.57 14.83 7.60
C PHE A 150 -16.30 15.64 7.88
N VAL A 151 -15.82 15.54 9.12
CA VAL A 151 -14.51 16.03 9.60
C VAL A 151 -13.91 14.93 10.48
N GLY A 152 -12.62 14.64 10.29
CA GLY A 152 -11.92 13.58 11.01
C GLY A 152 -11.07 12.71 10.07
N ASN A 153 -10.63 11.57 10.58
CA ASN A 153 -9.80 10.64 9.80
C ASN A 153 -10.68 9.63 9.08
N ASP A 154 -10.38 9.43 7.81
CA ASP A 154 -10.95 8.39 6.97
C ASP A 154 -9.85 7.47 6.45
N THR A 155 -10.16 6.21 6.21
CA THR A 155 -9.16 5.18 5.89
C THR A 155 -9.61 4.25 4.78
N TYR A 156 -8.63 3.71 4.05
CA TYR A 156 -8.81 2.65 3.07
C TYR A 156 -7.56 1.77 2.99
N ASN A 157 -7.73 0.45 2.82
CA ASN A 157 -6.61 -0.47 2.57
C ASN A 157 -6.51 -0.72 1.06
N TYR A 158 -5.39 -0.35 0.44
CA TYR A 158 -5.11 -0.63 -0.96
C TYR A 158 -4.25 -1.89 -1.10
N THR A 159 -4.37 -2.56 -2.26
CA THR A 159 -3.51 -3.69 -2.61
C THR A 159 -2.42 -3.22 -3.56
N LEU A 160 -1.18 -3.35 -3.11
CA LEU A 160 0.02 -3.20 -3.94
C LEU A 160 0.33 -4.57 -4.56
N ASN A 161 0.58 -4.58 -5.87
CA ASN A 161 0.85 -5.79 -6.65
C ASN A 161 2.22 -5.66 -7.33
N ASP A 162 3.02 -6.70 -7.22
CA ASP A 162 4.28 -6.87 -7.95
C ASP A 162 4.06 -7.81 -9.13
N ALA A 163 4.20 -7.28 -10.35
CA ALA A 163 4.08 -8.05 -11.59
C ALA A 163 5.28 -8.98 -11.86
N ASN A 164 6.44 -8.71 -11.26
CA ASN A 164 7.65 -9.49 -11.49
C ASN A 164 7.69 -10.74 -10.63
N GLY A 165 7.08 -10.69 -9.45
CA GLY A 165 6.94 -11.80 -8.54
C GLY A 165 8.27 -12.40 -8.12
N VAL A 166 8.22 -13.13 -7.03
CA VAL A 166 9.40 -13.79 -6.46
C VAL A 166 9.40 -15.29 -6.81
N GLY A 167 8.24 -15.85 -7.17
CA GLY A 167 8.04 -17.29 -7.29
C GLY A 167 8.19 -18.00 -5.93
N GLY A 168 8.22 -19.34 -5.93
CA GLY A 168 8.53 -20.11 -4.71
C GLY A 168 7.58 -19.88 -3.52
N GLY A 169 6.29 -19.63 -3.81
CA GLY A 169 5.26 -19.40 -2.79
C GLY A 169 5.43 -18.11 -2.00
N VAL A 170 6.05 -17.09 -2.60
CA VAL A 170 6.10 -15.74 -2.04
C VAL A 170 4.94 -14.90 -2.58
N PRO A 171 4.06 -14.36 -1.71
CA PRO A 171 3.09 -13.35 -2.08
C PRO A 171 3.68 -12.25 -2.97
N ALA A 172 3.01 -12.05 -4.10
CA ALA A 172 3.26 -10.97 -5.05
C ALA A 172 2.45 -9.70 -4.72
N THR A 173 1.89 -9.64 -3.51
CA THR A 173 0.99 -8.57 -3.09
C THR A 173 1.22 -8.22 -1.63
N ASP A 174 1.04 -6.94 -1.31
CA ASP A 174 0.98 -6.44 0.07
C ASP A 174 -0.19 -5.45 0.24
N LEU A 175 -0.58 -5.20 1.48
CA LEU A 175 -1.65 -4.26 1.83
C LEU A 175 -1.08 -3.00 2.47
N GLY A 176 -1.37 -1.85 1.86
CA GLY A 176 -1.04 -0.54 2.43
C GLY A 176 -2.28 0.15 3.01
N LEU A 177 -2.09 0.89 4.10
CA LEU A 177 -3.14 1.70 4.73
C LEU A 177 -2.97 3.16 4.29
N VAL A 178 -3.98 3.70 3.62
CA VAL A 178 -4.07 5.15 3.41
C VAL A 178 -4.96 5.79 4.46
N THR A 179 -4.46 6.85 5.09
CA THR A 179 -5.20 7.70 6.02
C THR A 179 -5.39 9.09 5.43
N ILE A 180 -6.64 9.58 5.39
CA ILE A 180 -6.98 10.91 4.90
C ILE A 180 -7.59 11.71 6.04
N THR A 181 -6.90 12.77 6.45
CA THR A 181 -7.39 13.68 7.48
C THR A 181 -8.23 14.77 6.84
N VAL A 182 -9.54 14.70 7.05
CA VAL A 182 -10.49 15.70 6.56
C VAL A 182 -10.60 16.83 7.57
N SER A 183 -10.18 18.02 7.16
CA SER A 183 -10.16 19.22 8.00
C SER A 183 -11.02 20.32 7.38
N ASN A 184 -11.68 21.10 8.23
CA ASN A 184 -12.61 22.16 7.84
C ASN A 184 -13.79 21.64 6.99
N LEU A 185 -14.79 22.50 6.79
CA LEU A 185 -15.90 22.24 5.89
C LEU A 185 -16.13 23.46 5.02
N ILE A 186 -16.23 23.24 3.71
CA ILE A 186 -16.69 24.25 2.75
C ILE A 186 -18.04 23.83 2.21
N TRP A 187 -19.04 24.69 2.35
CA TRP A 187 -20.39 24.43 1.86
C TRP A 187 -20.64 25.20 0.58
N PHE A 188 -21.15 24.52 -0.43
CA PHE A 188 -21.41 25.10 -1.75
C PHE A 188 -22.92 25.33 -1.94
N ILE A 189 -23.27 26.51 -2.46
CA ILE A 189 -24.64 26.87 -2.84
C ILE A 189 -24.60 27.33 -4.30
N ASP A 190 -25.38 26.64 -5.14
CA ASP A 190 -25.60 26.96 -6.54
C ASP A 190 -27.05 27.43 -6.74
N ASN A 191 -27.26 28.74 -6.59
CA ASN A 191 -28.57 29.40 -6.69
C ASN A 191 -29.00 29.70 -8.14
N THR A 192 -28.41 29.02 -9.13
CA THR A 192 -28.70 29.28 -10.54
C THR A 192 -29.80 28.39 -11.12
N GLY A 193 -30.12 27.27 -10.45
CA GLY A 193 -30.95 26.20 -11.01
C GLY A 193 -32.44 26.20 -10.63
N GLY A 194 -32.90 27.08 -9.74
CA GLY A 194 -34.32 27.13 -9.32
C GLY A 194 -34.86 25.75 -8.89
N GLY A 195 -34.37 25.19 -7.79
CA GLY A 195 -34.78 23.87 -7.27
C GLY A 195 -34.46 23.72 -5.78
N SER A 196 -34.78 22.58 -5.17
CA SER A 196 -34.39 22.24 -3.79
C SER A 196 -33.50 21.00 -3.76
N GLY A 197 -32.72 20.84 -2.69
CA GLY A 197 -31.84 19.68 -2.46
C GLY A 197 -30.35 19.95 -2.64
N GLY A 198 -29.59 18.89 -2.90
CA GLY A 198 -28.13 18.86 -2.76
C GLY A 198 -27.71 18.49 -1.33
N ASN A 199 -26.48 18.04 -1.17
CA ASN A 199 -25.91 17.73 0.16
C ASN A 199 -24.81 18.72 0.55
N GLY A 200 -24.65 19.81 -0.23
CA GLY A 200 -23.74 20.91 0.07
C GLY A 200 -22.25 20.64 -0.20
N THR A 201 -21.92 19.47 -0.74
CA THR A 201 -20.58 19.17 -1.27
C THR A 201 -20.30 19.93 -2.57
N LEU A 202 -19.04 20.05 -2.97
CA LEU A 202 -18.63 20.62 -4.25
C LEU A 202 -19.29 19.88 -5.42
N ALA A 203 -19.40 18.55 -5.32
CA ALA A 203 -20.01 17.71 -6.35
C ALA A 203 -21.54 17.85 -6.41
N THR A 204 -22.18 18.10 -5.27
CA THR A 204 -23.64 18.27 -5.17
C THR A 204 -24.00 19.47 -4.28
N PRO A 205 -23.77 20.70 -4.76
CA PRO A 205 -24.06 21.93 -3.99
C PRO A 205 -25.54 22.02 -3.62
N PHE A 206 -25.83 22.72 -2.53
CA PHE A 206 -27.19 23.12 -2.20
C PHE A 206 -27.77 24.00 -3.31
N LYS A 207 -29.07 23.87 -3.60
CA LYS A 207 -29.70 24.62 -4.70
C LYS A 207 -30.27 25.98 -4.27
N THR A 208 -30.48 26.17 -2.98
CA THR A 208 -30.89 27.45 -2.40
C THR A 208 -30.22 27.71 -1.06
N LEU A 209 -30.26 28.98 -0.61
CA LEU A 209 -29.92 29.31 0.77
C LEU A 209 -30.89 28.67 1.78
N GLY A 210 -32.14 28.42 1.36
CA GLY A 210 -33.12 27.69 2.16
C GLY A 210 -32.67 26.26 2.47
N ASP A 211 -32.19 25.52 1.46
CA ASP A 211 -31.67 24.15 1.61
C ASP A 211 -30.46 24.09 2.55
N PHE A 212 -29.56 25.06 2.42
CA PHE A 212 -28.42 25.19 3.33
C PHE A 212 -28.91 25.39 4.77
N ASN A 213 -29.82 26.33 5.00
CA ASN A 213 -30.30 26.62 6.34
C ASN A 213 -31.03 25.41 6.94
N THR A 214 -31.90 24.72 6.21
CA THR A 214 -32.66 23.58 6.75
C THR A 214 -31.81 22.33 6.94
N GLY A 215 -30.78 22.10 6.13
CA GLY A 215 -29.88 20.95 6.25
C GLY A 215 -29.07 20.91 7.55
N PHE A 216 -28.91 22.05 8.24
CA PHE A 216 -28.19 22.15 9.51
C PHE A 216 -29.05 22.06 10.76
N TYR A 217 -30.38 22.24 10.68
CA TYR A 217 -31.24 22.30 11.86
C TYR A 217 -31.78 20.94 12.37
N CYS A 218 -31.30 19.81 11.83
CA CYS A 218 -31.79 18.47 12.21
C CYS A 218 -30.78 17.59 12.95
N GLY A 219 -29.60 18.10 13.33
CA GLY A 219 -28.50 17.29 13.87
C GLY A 219 -27.82 17.85 15.12
N GLY A 220 -28.59 18.48 16.02
CA GLY A 220 -28.14 18.81 17.38
C GLY A 220 -28.48 17.70 18.36
#